data_AF-A0A2A2EBT0-F1
#
_entry.id   AF-A0A2A2EBT0-F1
#
_cell.length_a   1.000
_cell.length_b   1.000
_cell.length_c   1.000
_cell.angle_alpha   90.00
_cell.angle_beta   90.00
_cell.angle_gamma   90.00
#
_symmetry.space_group_name_H-M   'P 1'
#
loop_
_entity.id
_entity.type
_entity.pdbx_description
1 polymer ?
#
loop_
_entity_poly.entity_id
_entity_poly.type
_entity_poly.pdbx_seq_one_letter_code
_entity_poly.pdbx_strand_id
1 'polypeptide(L)'
;MTLSQRADANTLSHGNSTVLSHFGQYIPGNSACYKAKAEVVFDLPSNIAGQFYSDSNEVKVAAYHSFGSHPNHHARHEFVHCYTHPDFMDKTKRTDNKALLEGVTEHITDKMPHAMWPLDRDASAYHKFKLDNGKTWTQAANEIEQKVGEETLIKAVFSGDRKAISDVSAAAASIYPKAYSNQVWNSIGIVTALRGTQELAECYVGALEANKVEIPNAYSKPYLPAAFLGDISTEDRQKMAEQAKACQERMGDVFNAAFFGFDKDGQKDALKAVREEVKMYWQPVLKEQ
;
A
#
# COMPACT_ATOMS: atom_id res chain seq x y z
N MET A 1 -37.58 -7.62 8.07
CA MET A 1 -37.38 -6.72 6.92
C MET A 1 -37.94 -5.36 7.28
N THR A 2 -37.11 -4.41 7.70
CA THR A 2 -37.47 -3.00 7.60
C THR A 2 -36.80 -2.45 6.35
N LEU A 3 -37.58 -1.82 5.47
CA LEU A 3 -37.20 -1.22 4.18
C LEU A 3 -36.18 -0.07 4.28
N SER A 4 -35.53 0.13 5.43
CA SER A 4 -35.15 1.47 5.87
C SER A 4 -33.69 1.86 5.63
N GLN A 5 -33.08 1.49 4.49
CA GLN A 5 -31.91 2.19 3.91
C GLN A 5 -31.49 1.58 2.57
N ARG A 6 -32.31 1.80 1.54
CA ARG A 6 -31.89 1.59 0.15
C ARG A 6 -31.00 2.77 -0.26
N ALA A 7 -29.86 2.51 -0.89
CA ALA A 7 -29.08 3.59 -1.50
C ALA A 7 -29.86 4.27 -2.62
N ASP A 8 -29.67 5.57 -2.78
CA ASP A 8 -30.31 6.40 -3.81
C ASP A 8 -29.35 7.49 -4.32
N ALA A 9 -29.84 8.35 -5.22
CA ALA A 9 -29.04 9.46 -5.74
C ALA A 9 -28.57 10.45 -4.65
N ASN A 10 -29.37 10.64 -3.59
CA ASN A 10 -29.01 11.49 -2.47
C ASN A 10 -27.84 10.89 -1.67
N THR A 11 -27.79 9.56 -1.53
CA THR A 11 -26.68 8.84 -0.91
C THR A 11 -25.36 9.16 -1.63
N LEU A 12 -25.36 9.10 -2.97
CA LEU A 12 -24.17 9.42 -3.78
C LEU A 12 -23.79 10.90 -3.68
N SER A 13 -24.77 11.80 -3.82
CA SER A 13 -24.54 13.24 -3.70
C SER A 13 -23.97 13.60 -2.32
N HIS A 14 -24.52 13.01 -1.26
CA HIS A 14 -24.06 13.19 0.10
C HIS A 14 -22.63 12.68 0.27
N GLY A 15 -22.35 11.42 -0.14
CA GLY A 15 -21.01 10.84 -0.06
C GLY A 15 -19.95 11.70 -0.74
N ASN A 16 -20.20 12.13 -1.98
CA ASN A 16 -19.29 13.02 -2.71
C ASN A 16 -19.09 14.36 -1.99
N SER A 17 -20.18 15.01 -1.58
CA SER A 17 -20.12 16.32 -0.91
C SER A 17 -19.38 16.25 0.43
N THR A 18 -19.50 15.15 1.17
CA THR A 18 -18.81 14.95 2.44
C THR A 18 -17.31 14.83 2.22
N VAL A 19 -16.86 14.00 1.25
CA VAL A 19 -15.43 13.87 0.90
C VAL A 19 -14.86 15.22 0.46
N LEU A 20 -15.55 15.94 -0.41
CA LEU A 20 -15.09 17.26 -0.88
C LEU A 20 -15.07 18.30 0.25
N SER A 21 -16.04 18.28 1.17
CA SER A 21 -16.05 19.22 2.30
C SER A 21 -14.88 19.02 3.26
N HIS A 22 -14.43 17.78 3.43
CA HIS A 22 -13.37 17.43 4.38
C HIS A 22 -11.97 17.48 3.75
N PHE A 23 -11.83 16.96 2.54
CA PHE A 23 -10.53 16.75 1.91
C PHE A 23 -10.33 17.58 0.62
N GLY A 24 -11.34 18.33 0.19
CA GLY A 24 -11.31 19.09 -1.07
C GLY A 24 -10.14 20.03 -1.25
N GLN A 25 -9.61 20.60 -0.16
CA GLN A 25 -8.42 21.48 -0.23
C GLN A 25 -7.13 20.74 -0.66
N TYR A 26 -7.08 19.41 -0.50
CA TYR A 26 -5.95 18.59 -0.90
C TYR A 26 -6.15 17.94 -2.27
N ILE A 27 -7.36 17.98 -2.83
CA ILE A 27 -7.69 17.36 -4.11
C ILE A 27 -7.35 18.35 -5.25
N PRO A 28 -6.50 17.98 -6.22
CA PRO A 28 -6.18 18.83 -7.35
C PRO A 28 -7.42 19.15 -8.19
N GLY A 29 -7.58 20.41 -8.61
CA GLY A 29 -8.74 20.86 -9.40
C GLY A 29 -8.90 20.19 -10.76
N ASN A 30 -7.89 19.43 -11.22
CA ASN A 30 -7.92 18.62 -12.43
C ASN A 30 -8.19 17.13 -12.17
N SER A 31 -8.58 16.74 -10.94
CA SER A 31 -8.93 15.35 -10.63
C SER A 31 -10.01 14.81 -11.58
N ALA A 32 -9.77 13.62 -12.15
CA ALA A 32 -10.72 12.97 -13.04
C ALA A 32 -12.05 12.65 -12.34
N CYS A 33 -12.02 12.47 -11.01
CA CYS A 33 -13.19 12.13 -10.22
C CYS A 33 -14.28 13.21 -10.23
N TYR A 34 -13.94 14.48 -10.46
CA TYR A 34 -14.94 15.55 -10.64
C TYR A 34 -15.89 15.29 -11.82
N LYS A 35 -15.47 14.43 -12.77
CA LYS A 35 -16.27 14.02 -13.94
C LYS A 35 -16.71 12.56 -13.87
N ALA A 36 -16.54 11.90 -12.71
CA ALA A 36 -16.93 10.50 -12.56
C ALA A 36 -18.45 10.33 -12.67
N LYS A 37 -18.88 9.25 -13.31
CA LYS A 37 -20.29 8.85 -13.31
C LYS A 37 -20.57 8.09 -12.02
N ALA A 38 -21.45 8.60 -11.18
CA ALA A 38 -21.88 7.93 -9.96
C ALA A 38 -23.27 7.33 -10.12
N GLU A 39 -23.45 6.05 -9.79
CA GLU A 39 -24.71 5.33 -9.99
C GLU A 39 -25.02 4.35 -8.85
N VAL A 40 -26.29 4.26 -8.46
CA VAL A 40 -26.78 3.20 -7.59
C VAL A 40 -27.20 2.03 -8.46
N VAL A 41 -26.63 0.86 -8.21
CA VAL A 41 -26.84 -0.34 -9.04
C VAL A 41 -27.43 -1.49 -8.23
N PHE A 42 -28.15 -2.39 -8.88
CA PHE A 42 -28.76 -3.56 -8.23
C PHE A 42 -27.88 -4.81 -8.33
N ASP A 43 -26.87 -4.76 -9.18
CA ASP A 43 -26.04 -5.87 -9.64
C ASP A 43 -24.56 -5.57 -9.42
N LEU A 44 -24.15 -5.49 -8.15
CA LEU A 44 -22.75 -5.71 -7.77
C LEU A 44 -22.54 -7.17 -7.36
N PRO A 45 -21.31 -7.71 -7.47
CA PRO A 45 -21.01 -9.04 -6.97
C PRO A 45 -21.43 -9.19 -5.50
N SER A 46 -21.89 -10.40 -5.14
CA SER A 46 -22.33 -10.70 -3.77
C SER A 46 -21.28 -10.26 -2.74
N ASN A 47 -21.72 -9.54 -1.71
CA ASN A 47 -20.91 -8.96 -0.63
C ASN A 47 -20.06 -7.72 -1.01
N ILE A 48 -20.24 -7.13 -2.19
CA ILE A 48 -19.66 -5.82 -2.54
C ILE A 48 -20.74 -4.74 -2.34
N ALA A 49 -20.43 -3.75 -1.50
CA ALA A 49 -21.34 -2.65 -1.17
C ALA A 49 -21.13 -1.41 -2.04
N GLY A 50 -19.92 -1.26 -2.58
CA GLY A 50 -19.54 -0.21 -3.51
C GLY A 50 -18.31 -0.63 -4.30
N GLN A 51 -18.10 0.03 -5.44
CA GLN A 51 -16.89 -0.11 -6.23
C GLN A 51 -16.63 1.13 -7.09
N PHE A 52 -15.42 1.67 -7.00
CA PHE A 52 -14.85 2.59 -7.97
C PHE A 52 -14.10 1.83 -9.08
N TYR A 53 -14.47 2.10 -10.33
CA TYR A 53 -13.84 1.59 -11.54
C TYR A 53 -12.99 2.70 -12.18
N SER A 54 -11.67 2.65 -11.95
CA SER A 54 -10.74 3.67 -12.46
C SER A 54 -10.71 3.78 -13.98
N ASP A 55 -10.89 2.66 -14.69
CA ASP A 55 -10.79 2.60 -16.16
C ASP A 55 -11.95 3.33 -16.85
N SER A 56 -13.16 3.21 -16.30
CA SER A 56 -14.37 3.87 -16.80
C SER A 56 -14.69 5.16 -16.05
N ASN A 57 -13.95 5.48 -14.99
CA ASN A 57 -14.21 6.59 -14.07
C ASN A 57 -15.65 6.55 -13.51
N GLU A 58 -16.06 5.38 -13.01
CA GLU A 58 -17.41 5.14 -12.48
C GLU A 58 -17.38 4.79 -11.00
N VAL A 59 -18.24 5.43 -10.20
CA VAL A 59 -18.52 5.08 -8.81
C VAL A 59 -19.85 4.35 -8.76
N LYS A 60 -19.86 3.09 -8.30
CA LYS A 60 -21.09 2.31 -8.15
C LYS A 60 -21.32 1.97 -6.69
N VAL A 61 -22.54 2.16 -6.20
CA VAL A 61 -22.96 1.74 -4.85
C VAL A 61 -24.15 0.80 -4.97
N ALA A 62 -24.13 -0.30 -4.22
CA ALA A 62 -25.22 -1.26 -4.23
C ALA A 62 -26.50 -0.61 -3.68
N ALA A 63 -27.63 -0.80 -4.38
CA ALA A 63 -28.95 -0.39 -3.90
C ALA A 63 -29.29 -1.04 -2.55
N TYR A 64 -28.82 -2.27 -2.34
CA TYR A 64 -29.01 -3.07 -1.14
C TYR A 64 -27.67 -3.64 -0.66
N HIS A 65 -27.36 -3.47 0.62
CA HIS A 65 -26.24 -4.15 1.25
C HIS A 65 -26.68 -4.84 2.56
N SER A 66 -25.75 -5.60 3.16
CA SER A 66 -25.95 -6.40 4.37
C SER A 66 -26.52 -5.59 5.54
N PHE A 67 -27.27 -6.28 6.39
CA PHE A 67 -28.00 -5.71 7.53
C PHE A 67 -27.05 -5.02 8.52
N GLY A 68 -27.28 -3.72 8.79
CA GLY A 68 -26.52 -2.96 9.80
C GLY A 68 -25.49 -1.96 9.26
N SER A 69 -25.32 -1.84 7.94
CA SER A 69 -24.43 -0.85 7.30
C SER A 69 -25.23 0.28 6.64
N HIS A 70 -24.85 1.53 6.87
CA HIS A 70 -25.50 2.68 6.23
C HIS A 70 -24.90 2.92 4.83
N PRO A 71 -25.71 3.10 3.76
CA PRO A 71 -25.20 3.24 2.39
C PRO A 71 -24.33 4.49 2.18
N ASN A 72 -24.44 5.50 3.05
CA ASN A 72 -23.55 6.67 3.04
C ASN A 72 -22.09 6.32 3.34
N HIS A 73 -21.82 5.32 4.17
CA HIS A 73 -20.44 4.86 4.42
C HIS A 73 -19.81 4.34 3.14
N HIS A 74 -20.50 3.42 2.47
CA HIS A 74 -20.08 2.85 1.18
C HIS A 74 -19.88 3.93 0.12
N ALA A 75 -20.80 4.89 0.01
CA ALA A 75 -20.65 6.00 -0.93
C ALA A 75 -19.40 6.84 -0.63
N ARG A 76 -19.17 7.22 0.63
CA ARG A 76 -17.97 7.96 1.05
C ARG A 76 -16.69 7.18 0.74
N HIS A 77 -16.66 5.89 1.08
CA HIS A 77 -15.54 4.98 0.82
C HIS A 77 -15.17 4.95 -0.68
N GLU A 78 -16.16 4.78 -1.56
CA GLU A 78 -15.89 4.77 -3.01
C GLU A 78 -15.50 6.14 -3.56
N PHE A 79 -16.00 7.24 -2.98
CA PHE A 79 -15.53 8.58 -3.36
C PHE A 79 -14.11 8.85 -2.86
N VAL A 80 -13.68 8.31 -1.72
CA VAL A 80 -12.26 8.34 -1.32
C VAL A 80 -11.40 7.60 -2.34
N HIS A 81 -11.81 6.40 -2.77
CA HIS A 81 -11.13 5.68 -3.87
C HIS A 81 -11.07 6.52 -5.14
N CYS A 82 -12.17 7.17 -5.52
CA CYS A 82 -12.29 7.97 -6.73
C CYS A 82 -11.36 9.20 -6.71
N TYR A 83 -11.28 9.93 -5.58
CA TYR A 83 -10.42 11.11 -5.45
C TYR A 83 -8.97 10.78 -5.09
N THR A 84 -8.65 9.54 -4.74
CA THR A 84 -7.26 9.11 -4.52
C THR A 84 -6.41 9.39 -5.76
N HIS A 85 -5.28 10.05 -5.55
CA HIS A 85 -4.38 10.45 -6.63
C HIS A 85 -3.74 9.22 -7.29
N PRO A 86 -3.60 9.19 -8.64
CA PRO A 86 -3.04 8.03 -9.37
C PRO A 86 -1.62 7.67 -8.93
N ASP A 87 -0.79 8.65 -8.55
CA ASP A 87 0.55 8.39 -8.01
C ASP A 87 0.54 7.59 -6.71
N PHE A 88 -0.50 7.75 -5.88
CA PHE A 88 -0.68 6.94 -4.67
C PHE A 88 -1.28 5.59 -5.01
N MET A 89 -2.32 5.58 -5.86
CA MET A 89 -3.04 4.37 -6.25
C MET A 89 -3.28 4.30 -7.76
N ASP A 90 -2.67 3.30 -8.39
CA ASP A 90 -3.06 2.84 -9.73
C ASP A 90 -3.57 1.39 -9.66
N LYS A 91 -4.08 0.90 -10.79
CA LYS A 91 -4.66 -0.45 -10.89
C LYS A 91 -3.66 -1.56 -10.53
N THR A 92 -2.38 -1.41 -10.87
CA THR A 92 -1.34 -2.40 -10.56
C THR A 92 -1.03 -2.41 -9.06
N LYS A 93 -0.88 -1.23 -8.46
CA LYS A 93 -0.67 -1.08 -7.01
C LYS A 93 -1.85 -1.59 -6.19
N ARG A 94 -3.08 -1.48 -6.70
CA ARG A 94 -4.30 -1.98 -6.02
C ARG A 94 -4.31 -3.49 -5.84
N THR A 95 -3.79 -4.23 -6.81
CA THR A 95 -3.70 -5.69 -6.69
C THR A 95 -2.61 -6.09 -5.69
N ASP A 96 -1.44 -5.48 -5.78
CA ASP A 96 -0.28 -5.88 -4.97
C ASP A 96 -0.37 -5.40 -3.52
N ASN A 97 -1.05 -4.26 -3.28
CA ASN A 97 -1.13 -3.61 -1.98
C ASN A 97 -2.58 -3.42 -1.50
N LYS A 98 -3.48 -4.35 -1.85
CA LYS A 98 -4.92 -4.25 -1.52
C LYS A 98 -5.18 -3.94 -0.05
N ALA A 99 -4.50 -4.63 0.87
CA ALA A 99 -4.68 -4.44 2.31
C ALA A 99 -4.30 -3.02 2.78
N LEU A 100 -3.27 -2.43 2.19
CA LEU A 100 -2.85 -1.06 2.47
C LEU A 100 -3.91 -0.07 1.97
N LEU A 101 -4.32 -0.22 0.72
CA LEU A 101 -5.17 0.76 0.05
C LEU A 101 -6.60 0.76 0.61
N GLU A 102 -7.20 -0.42 0.77
CA GLU A 102 -8.53 -0.55 1.38
C GLU A 102 -8.48 -0.17 2.88
N GLY A 103 -7.38 -0.49 3.58
CA GLY A 103 -7.19 -0.12 4.99
C GLY A 103 -7.09 1.40 5.19
N VAL A 104 -6.28 2.09 4.37
CA VAL A 104 -6.15 3.57 4.41
C VAL A 104 -7.45 4.24 3.98
N THR A 105 -8.11 3.74 2.93
CA THR A 105 -9.39 4.29 2.45
C THR A 105 -10.48 4.16 3.51
N GLU A 106 -10.59 3.00 4.15
CA GLU A 106 -11.54 2.79 5.23
C GLU A 106 -11.22 3.68 6.44
N HIS A 107 -9.95 3.73 6.87
CA HIS A 107 -9.53 4.58 7.99
C HIS A 107 -9.83 6.07 7.75
N ILE A 108 -9.61 6.57 6.54
CA ILE A 108 -9.99 7.95 6.15
C ILE A 108 -11.51 8.11 6.14
N THR A 109 -12.23 7.08 5.69
CA THR A 109 -13.70 7.08 5.64
C THR A 109 -14.31 7.19 7.03
N ASP A 110 -13.79 6.43 8.00
CA ASP A 110 -14.26 6.41 9.37
C ASP A 110 -14.11 7.76 10.09
N LYS A 111 -13.14 8.59 9.67
CA LYS A 111 -12.87 9.91 10.24
C LYS A 111 -13.82 11.00 9.74
N MET A 112 -14.54 10.78 8.66
CA MET A 112 -15.54 11.73 8.18
C MET A 112 -16.75 11.77 9.13
N PRO A 113 -17.42 12.93 9.29
CA PRO A 113 -18.57 13.06 10.16
C PRO A 113 -19.64 12.08 9.70
N HIS A 114 -20.11 11.29 10.66
CA HIS A 114 -21.27 10.43 10.53
C HIS A 114 -22.47 11.24 10.99
N ALA A 115 -23.60 11.13 10.29
CA ALA A 115 -24.84 11.63 10.85
C ALA A 115 -25.08 10.90 12.18
N MET A 116 -25.76 11.53 13.15
CA MET A 116 -25.94 11.09 14.54
C MET A 116 -26.73 9.77 14.72
N TRP A 117 -26.66 8.88 13.73
CA TRP A 117 -27.28 7.58 13.70
C TRP A 117 -26.29 6.50 14.17
N PRO A 118 -26.64 5.68 15.17
CA PRO A 118 -25.74 4.67 15.75
C PRO A 118 -25.24 3.58 14.79
N LEU A 119 -25.76 3.54 13.55
CA LEU A 119 -25.48 2.52 12.52
C LEU A 119 -24.66 3.08 11.34
N ASP A 120 -24.21 4.34 11.40
CA ASP A 120 -23.43 4.97 10.32
C ASP A 120 -21.91 4.63 10.41
N ARG A 121 -21.46 4.12 11.57
CA ARG A 121 -20.18 3.39 11.66
C ARG A 121 -20.41 1.98 11.16
N ASP A 122 -20.10 1.74 9.90
CA ASP A 122 -20.20 0.41 9.36
C ASP A 122 -19.24 -0.52 10.12
N ALA A 123 -19.74 -1.68 10.56
CA ALA A 123 -18.89 -2.80 10.94
C ALA A 123 -18.40 -3.48 9.66
N SER A 124 -17.83 -2.70 8.74
CA SER A 124 -17.42 -3.13 7.41
C SER A 124 -16.49 -4.34 7.55
N ALA A 125 -16.48 -5.21 6.54
CA ALA A 125 -15.60 -6.39 6.57
C ALA A 125 -14.12 -6.00 6.75
N TYR A 126 -13.72 -4.79 6.32
CA TYR A 126 -12.37 -4.26 6.45
C TYR A 126 -11.91 -4.10 7.90
N HIS A 127 -12.82 -3.82 8.84
CA HIS A 127 -12.53 -3.79 10.28
C HIS A 127 -12.18 -5.16 10.86
N LYS A 128 -12.50 -6.24 10.13
CA LYS A 128 -12.25 -7.63 10.56
C LYS A 128 -11.12 -8.28 9.77
N PHE A 129 -10.77 -7.75 8.60
CA PHE A 129 -9.65 -8.26 7.81
C PHE A 129 -8.34 -7.95 8.51
N LYS A 130 -7.50 -8.98 8.62
CA LYS A 130 -6.24 -8.94 9.35
C LYS A 130 -5.06 -9.16 8.40
N LEU A 131 -3.96 -8.53 8.73
CA LEU A 131 -2.64 -8.85 8.22
C LEU A 131 -2.11 -10.12 8.92
N ASP A 132 -1.07 -10.72 8.38
CA ASP A 132 -0.44 -11.93 8.95
C ASP A 132 0.10 -11.72 10.37
N ASN A 133 0.43 -10.48 10.72
CA ASN A 133 0.85 -10.09 12.08
C ASN A 133 -0.34 -9.90 13.06
N GLY A 134 -1.58 -10.17 12.62
CA GLY A 134 -2.80 -10.12 13.43
C GLY A 134 -3.46 -8.74 13.54
N LYS A 135 -2.82 -7.66 13.07
CA LYS A 135 -3.40 -6.31 13.04
C LYS A 135 -4.52 -6.23 12.00
N THR A 136 -5.61 -5.51 12.29
CA THR A 136 -6.61 -5.22 11.25
C THR A 136 -6.06 -4.24 10.23
N TRP A 137 -6.63 -4.22 9.03
CA TRP A 137 -6.20 -3.28 7.98
C TRP A 137 -6.34 -1.82 8.42
N THR A 138 -7.42 -1.48 9.11
CA THR A 138 -7.63 -0.13 9.67
C THR A 138 -6.69 0.19 10.84
N GLN A 139 -6.32 -0.79 11.67
CA GLN A 139 -5.30 -0.61 12.71
C GLN A 139 -3.93 -0.30 12.10
N ALA A 140 -3.56 -0.99 11.02
CA ALA A 140 -2.32 -0.74 10.30
C ALA A 140 -2.31 0.65 9.64
N ALA A 141 -3.43 1.08 9.05
CA ALA A 141 -3.59 2.42 8.49
C ALA A 141 -3.51 3.52 9.57
N ASN A 142 -4.13 3.30 10.72
CA ASN A 142 -4.01 4.22 11.86
C ASN A 142 -2.55 4.32 12.35
N GLU A 143 -1.79 3.22 12.36
CA GLU A 143 -0.36 3.26 12.73
C GLU A 143 0.50 4.01 11.69
N ILE A 144 0.16 3.93 10.40
CA ILE A 144 0.76 4.81 9.38
C ILE A 144 0.50 6.27 9.75
N GLU A 145 -0.76 6.64 10.01
CA GLU A 145 -1.12 8.01 10.40
C GLU A 145 -0.34 8.47 11.63
N GLN A 146 -0.22 7.63 12.66
CA GLN A 146 0.54 7.94 13.87
C GLN A 146 2.03 8.20 13.58
N LYS A 147 2.61 7.53 12.57
CA LYS A 147 4.01 7.74 12.18
C LYS A 147 4.24 9.00 11.34
N VAL A 148 3.35 9.28 10.40
CA VAL A 148 3.57 10.35 9.39
C VAL A 148 2.79 11.63 9.66
N GLY A 149 1.78 11.56 10.53
CA GLY A 149 0.81 12.62 10.77
C GLY A 149 -0.35 12.60 9.78
N GLU A 150 -1.53 13.04 10.24
CA GLU A 150 -2.75 13.12 9.44
C GLU A 150 -2.57 13.92 8.15
N GLU A 151 -2.02 15.13 8.23
CA GLU A 151 -1.85 15.99 7.06
C GLU A 151 -1.00 15.31 5.97
N THR A 152 0.08 14.62 6.36
CA THR A 152 0.94 13.87 5.44
C THR A 152 0.17 12.71 4.81
N LEU A 153 -0.59 11.95 5.59
CA LEU A 153 -1.41 10.86 5.05
C LEU A 153 -2.45 11.37 4.04
N ILE A 154 -3.16 12.45 4.36
CA ILE A 154 -4.16 13.05 3.48
C ILE A 154 -3.55 13.62 2.20
N LYS A 155 -2.39 14.31 2.29
CA LYS A 155 -1.64 14.76 1.10
C LYS A 155 -1.19 13.59 0.23
N ALA A 156 -0.65 12.53 0.85
CA ALA A 156 -0.22 11.35 0.11
C ALA A 156 -1.37 10.75 -0.70
N VAL A 157 -2.56 10.63 -0.08
CA VAL A 157 -3.74 10.05 -0.71
C VAL A 157 -4.33 10.94 -1.80
N PHE A 158 -4.51 12.24 -1.56
CA PHE A 158 -5.32 13.08 -2.45
C PHE A 158 -4.53 14.04 -3.36
N SER A 159 -3.36 14.53 -2.94
CA SER A 159 -2.73 15.69 -3.59
C SER A 159 -1.70 15.35 -4.66
N GLY A 160 -1.18 14.11 -4.65
CA GLY A 160 -0.02 13.75 -5.48
C GLY A 160 1.31 14.29 -4.95
N ASP A 161 1.34 14.78 -3.70
CA ASP A 161 2.58 15.24 -3.05
C ASP A 161 3.58 14.07 -2.96
N ARG A 162 4.65 14.16 -3.76
CA ARG A 162 5.66 13.11 -3.87
C ARG A 162 6.32 12.81 -2.53
N LYS A 163 6.61 13.82 -1.71
CA LYS A 163 7.26 13.61 -0.42
C LYS A 163 6.30 12.89 0.54
N ALA A 164 5.05 13.32 0.60
CA ALA A 164 4.05 12.69 1.44
C ALA A 164 3.81 11.22 1.04
N ILE A 165 3.76 10.93 -0.26
CA ILE A 165 3.68 9.56 -0.79
C ILE A 165 4.89 8.73 -0.34
N SER A 166 6.11 9.25 -0.48
CA SER A 166 7.32 8.55 -0.05
C SER A 166 7.34 8.30 1.47
N ASP A 167 6.92 9.28 2.29
CA ASP A 167 6.85 9.15 3.75
C ASP A 167 5.84 8.07 4.16
N VAL A 168 4.64 8.06 3.56
CA VAL A 168 3.62 7.01 3.79
C VAL A 168 4.11 5.64 3.32
N SER A 169 4.80 5.58 2.17
CA SER A 169 5.41 4.35 1.66
C SER A 169 6.46 3.78 2.60
N ALA A 170 7.32 4.61 3.16
CA ALA A 170 8.31 4.18 4.15
C ALA A 170 7.63 3.69 5.45
N ALA A 171 6.62 4.40 5.94
CA ALA A 171 5.88 3.98 7.13
C ALA A 171 5.15 2.65 6.92
N ALA A 172 4.45 2.50 5.78
CA ALA A 172 3.75 1.28 5.39
C ALA A 172 4.70 0.08 5.29
N ALA A 173 5.88 0.29 4.70
CA ALA A 173 6.89 -0.75 4.59
C ALA A 173 7.25 -1.36 5.95
N SER A 174 7.28 -0.58 7.04
CA SER A 174 7.60 -1.06 8.38
C SER A 174 6.42 -1.73 9.11
N ILE A 175 5.19 -1.64 8.59
CA ILE A 175 3.96 -2.09 9.26
C ILE A 175 3.34 -3.32 8.57
N TYR A 176 3.35 -3.32 7.24
CA TYR A 176 2.70 -4.34 6.43
C TYR A 176 3.61 -5.57 6.23
N PRO A 177 3.02 -6.77 6.00
CA PRO A 177 3.77 -7.96 5.64
C PRO A 177 4.72 -7.71 4.47
N LYS A 178 5.93 -8.25 4.58
CA LYS A 178 6.96 -8.10 3.56
C LYS A 178 6.68 -9.06 2.40
N ALA A 179 7.02 -8.64 1.18
CA ALA A 179 6.88 -9.47 -0.01
C ALA A 179 8.07 -9.29 -0.95
N TYR A 180 8.33 -10.30 -1.76
CA TYR A 180 9.27 -10.19 -2.87
C TYR A 180 8.69 -9.26 -3.95
N SER A 181 9.55 -8.45 -4.55
CA SER A 181 9.19 -7.50 -5.60
C SER A 181 10.18 -7.58 -6.76
N ASN A 182 9.69 -7.95 -7.94
CA ASN A 182 10.45 -7.87 -9.18
C ASN A 182 10.91 -6.43 -9.48
N GLN A 183 10.15 -5.42 -9.04
CA GLN A 183 10.54 -4.02 -9.19
C GLN A 183 11.80 -3.71 -8.39
N VAL A 184 11.86 -4.16 -7.13
CA VAL A 184 13.05 -4.00 -6.27
C VAL A 184 14.23 -4.72 -6.89
N TRP A 185 14.04 -5.99 -7.26
CA TRP A 185 15.07 -6.80 -7.91
C TRP A 185 15.67 -6.12 -9.13
N ASN A 186 14.82 -5.63 -10.05
CA ASN A 186 15.27 -4.91 -11.25
C ASN A 186 15.94 -3.56 -10.92
N SER A 187 15.50 -2.89 -9.86
CA SER A 187 16.06 -1.60 -9.45
C SER A 187 17.47 -1.72 -8.88
N ILE A 188 17.84 -2.86 -8.30
CA ILE A 188 19.20 -3.12 -7.79
C ILE A 188 20.25 -2.94 -8.90
N GLY A 189 20.02 -3.52 -10.08
CA GLY A 189 20.93 -3.33 -11.24
C GLY A 189 21.03 -1.88 -11.68
N ILE A 190 19.92 -1.14 -11.67
CA ILE A 190 19.85 0.27 -12.07
C ILE A 190 20.62 1.16 -11.09
N VAL A 191 20.38 1.02 -9.78
CA VAL A 191 20.98 1.92 -8.78
C VAL A 191 22.47 1.66 -8.58
N THR A 192 22.97 0.47 -8.88
CA THR A 192 24.37 0.11 -8.63
C THR A 192 25.30 0.42 -9.80
N ALA A 193 24.79 0.49 -11.03
CA ALA A 193 25.62 0.61 -12.23
C ALA A 193 26.80 -0.40 -12.21
N LEU A 194 26.55 -1.62 -11.72
CA LEU A 194 27.49 -2.74 -11.55
C LEU A 194 28.54 -2.61 -10.42
N ARG A 195 28.50 -1.56 -9.58
CA ARG A 195 29.33 -1.47 -8.37
C ARG A 195 28.48 -1.60 -7.10
N GLY A 196 28.81 -2.56 -6.24
CA GLY A 196 28.01 -2.86 -5.05
C GLY A 196 26.76 -3.70 -5.35
N THR A 197 26.64 -4.25 -6.57
CA THR A 197 25.44 -4.95 -7.05
C THR A 197 25.25 -6.26 -6.31
N GLN A 198 26.32 -7.03 -6.12
CA GLN A 198 26.24 -8.31 -5.42
C GLN A 198 25.86 -8.09 -3.96
N GLU A 199 26.52 -7.16 -3.27
CA GLU A 199 26.27 -6.85 -1.86
C GLU A 199 24.82 -6.39 -1.64
N LEU A 200 24.31 -5.51 -2.51
CA LEU A 200 22.93 -5.06 -2.41
C LEU A 200 21.91 -6.17 -2.76
N ALA A 201 22.23 -7.03 -3.73
CA ALA A 201 21.40 -8.18 -4.09
C ALA A 201 21.37 -9.24 -2.98
N GLU A 202 22.52 -9.58 -2.40
CA GLU A 202 22.62 -10.47 -1.24
C GLU A 202 21.88 -9.87 -0.04
N CYS A 203 22.00 -8.57 0.18
CA CYS A 203 21.27 -7.87 1.24
C CYS A 203 19.75 -7.98 1.06
N TYR A 204 19.24 -7.83 -0.17
CA TYR A 204 17.82 -8.00 -0.45
C TYR A 204 17.35 -9.45 -0.23
N VAL A 205 18.12 -10.45 -0.71
CA VAL A 205 17.82 -11.87 -0.44
C VAL A 205 17.82 -12.16 1.06
N GLY A 206 18.80 -11.64 1.79
CA GLY A 206 18.86 -11.72 3.24
C GLY A 206 17.66 -11.06 3.92
N ALA A 207 17.19 -9.92 3.42
CA ALA A 207 16.00 -9.24 3.93
C ALA A 207 14.74 -10.10 3.77
N LEU A 208 14.59 -10.79 2.63
CA LEU A 208 13.48 -11.71 2.37
C LEU A 208 13.53 -12.91 3.34
N GLU A 209 14.69 -13.56 3.46
CA GLU A 209 14.89 -14.69 4.37
C GLU A 209 14.65 -14.30 5.84
N ALA A 210 15.18 -13.15 6.27
CA ALA A 210 15.00 -12.62 7.63
C ALA A 210 13.52 -12.39 7.99
N ASN A 211 12.70 -12.04 7.00
CA ASN A 211 11.26 -11.81 7.15
C ASN A 211 10.40 -13.03 6.76
N LYS A 212 11.02 -14.19 6.52
CA LYS A 212 10.35 -15.44 6.12
C LYS A 212 9.49 -15.28 4.87
N VAL A 213 9.92 -14.42 3.95
CA VAL A 213 9.27 -14.24 2.65
C VAL A 213 9.72 -15.37 1.73
N GLU A 214 8.78 -15.95 0.98
CA GLU A 214 9.12 -16.93 -0.04
C GLU A 214 10.05 -16.31 -1.09
N ILE A 215 11.24 -16.90 -1.25
CA ILE A 215 12.21 -16.47 -2.25
C ILE A 215 11.89 -17.22 -3.56
N PRO A 216 11.45 -16.52 -4.62
CA PRO A 216 11.06 -17.16 -5.87
C PRO A 216 12.29 -17.72 -6.59
N ASN A 217 12.08 -18.69 -7.49
CA ASN A 217 13.13 -19.16 -8.38
C ASN A 217 13.37 -18.19 -9.57
N ALA A 218 13.66 -16.92 -9.27
CA ALA A 218 13.92 -15.88 -10.27
C ALA A 218 15.38 -15.93 -10.76
N TYR A 219 15.61 -15.63 -12.03
CA TYR A 219 16.95 -15.55 -12.61
C TYR A 219 17.77 -14.47 -11.91
N SER A 220 18.95 -14.83 -11.41
CA SER A 220 19.73 -13.97 -10.52
C SER A 220 21.02 -13.41 -11.12
N LYS A 221 21.50 -13.95 -12.25
CA LYS A 221 22.57 -13.32 -13.03
C LYS A 221 22.04 -12.05 -13.73
N PRO A 222 22.84 -10.97 -13.86
CA PRO A 222 24.24 -10.85 -13.47
C PRO A 222 24.46 -10.34 -12.03
N TYR A 223 23.43 -10.30 -11.18
CA TYR A 223 23.55 -9.67 -9.85
C TYR A 223 24.23 -10.56 -8.82
N LEU A 224 24.03 -11.87 -8.91
CA LEU A 224 24.59 -12.87 -8.01
C LEU A 224 25.33 -13.97 -8.79
N PRO A 225 26.36 -14.60 -8.20
CA PRO A 225 27.04 -15.76 -8.79
C PRO A 225 26.25 -17.08 -8.61
N ALA A 226 24.91 -17.00 -8.65
CA ALA A 226 23.98 -18.14 -8.73
C ALA A 226 23.18 -18.00 -10.04
N ALA A 227 22.65 -19.08 -10.62
CA ALA A 227 21.84 -18.96 -11.83
C ALA A 227 20.44 -18.43 -11.49
N PHE A 228 19.84 -18.97 -10.43
CA PHE A 228 18.56 -18.53 -9.89
C PHE A 228 18.65 -18.28 -8.39
N LEU A 229 17.75 -17.47 -7.86
CA LEU A 229 17.64 -17.24 -6.41
C LEU A 229 17.30 -18.52 -5.63
N GLY A 230 16.55 -19.43 -6.25
CA GLY A 230 16.20 -20.73 -5.65
C GLY A 230 17.40 -21.68 -5.51
N ASP A 231 18.48 -21.44 -6.26
CA ASP A 231 19.71 -22.25 -6.18
C ASP A 231 20.56 -21.89 -4.94
N ILE A 232 20.27 -20.75 -4.29
CA ILE A 232 21.03 -20.31 -3.12
C ILE A 232 20.70 -21.23 -1.94
N SER A 233 21.75 -21.82 -1.37
CA SER A 233 21.63 -22.73 -0.24
C SER A 233 20.93 -22.07 0.95
N THR A 234 20.23 -22.88 1.77
CA THR A 234 19.60 -22.37 2.99
C THR A 234 20.64 -21.78 3.95
N GLU A 235 21.83 -22.36 4.02
CA GLU A 235 22.93 -21.87 4.86
C GLU A 235 23.39 -20.46 4.44
N ASP A 236 23.58 -20.24 3.14
CA ASP A 236 23.99 -18.93 2.63
C ASP A 236 22.89 -17.88 2.80
N ARG A 237 21.62 -18.25 2.58
CA ARG A 237 20.49 -17.36 2.85
C ARG A 237 20.41 -16.95 4.32
N GLN A 238 20.68 -17.88 5.25
CA GLN A 238 20.73 -17.56 6.68
C GLN A 238 21.86 -16.58 7.02
N LYS A 239 23.06 -16.76 6.45
CA LYS A 239 24.18 -15.80 6.60
C LYS A 239 23.82 -14.42 6.04
N MET A 240 23.16 -14.35 4.88
CA MET A 240 22.65 -13.09 4.33
C MET A 240 21.60 -12.47 5.26
N ALA A 241 20.70 -13.28 5.83
CA ALA A 241 19.66 -12.80 6.73
C ALA A 241 20.22 -12.16 8.00
N GLU A 242 21.29 -12.72 8.58
CA GLU A 242 21.98 -12.15 9.73
C GLU A 242 22.58 -10.78 9.41
N GLN A 243 23.31 -10.67 8.29
CA GLN A 243 23.88 -9.39 7.85
C GLN A 243 22.81 -8.36 7.48
N ALA A 244 21.72 -8.81 6.83
CA ALA A 244 20.59 -7.95 6.46
C ALA A 244 19.89 -7.38 7.70
N LYS A 245 19.70 -8.18 8.76
CA LYS A 245 19.19 -7.69 10.05
C LYS A 245 20.10 -6.63 10.65
N ALA A 246 21.41 -6.85 10.64
CA ALA A 246 22.37 -5.86 11.15
C ALA A 246 22.35 -4.56 10.32
N CYS A 247 22.22 -4.65 9.00
CA CYS A 247 22.02 -3.49 8.12
C CYS A 247 20.71 -2.75 8.46
N GLN A 248 19.62 -3.50 8.63
CA GLN A 248 18.31 -2.95 9.02
C GLN A 248 18.38 -2.23 10.37
N GLU A 249 19.09 -2.76 11.37
CA GLU A 249 19.29 -2.12 12.67
C GLU A 249 20.01 -0.76 12.56
N ARG A 250 20.98 -0.64 11.65
CA ARG A 250 21.72 0.62 11.43
C ARG A 250 20.92 1.64 10.61
N MET A 251 20.16 1.18 9.62
CA MET A 251 19.48 2.03 8.64
C MET A 251 18.02 2.34 8.99
N GLY A 252 17.41 1.57 9.90
CA GLY A 252 16.03 1.73 10.33
C GLY A 252 15.03 1.71 9.17
N ASP A 253 14.12 2.69 9.15
CA ASP A 253 13.05 2.77 8.14
C ASP A 253 13.57 2.95 6.70
N VAL A 254 14.80 3.47 6.50
CA VAL A 254 15.39 3.57 5.16
C VAL A 254 15.59 2.18 4.53
N PHE A 255 15.98 1.19 5.32
CA PHE A 255 16.09 -0.19 4.86
C PHE A 255 14.74 -0.76 4.42
N ASN A 256 13.71 -0.54 5.23
CA ASN A 256 12.36 -1.01 4.91
C ASN A 256 11.81 -0.31 3.67
N ALA A 257 12.01 1.00 3.52
CA ALA A 257 11.62 1.75 2.34
C ALA A 257 12.32 1.23 1.07
N ALA A 258 13.62 0.91 1.16
CA ALA A 258 14.42 0.40 0.04
C ALA A 258 13.91 -0.94 -0.50
N PHE A 259 13.52 -1.86 0.38
CA PHE A 259 13.19 -3.23 -0.04
C PHE A 259 11.69 -3.55 -0.06
N PHE A 260 10.88 -2.78 0.66
CA PHE A 260 9.45 -3.09 0.88
C PHE A 260 8.51 -1.88 0.74
N GLY A 261 9.04 -0.71 0.36
CA GLY A 261 8.21 0.45 0.01
C GLY A 261 7.39 0.22 -1.28
N PHE A 262 6.25 0.91 -1.39
CA PHE A 262 5.40 0.88 -2.59
C PHE A 262 5.64 2.05 -3.55
N ASP A 263 6.26 3.15 -3.09
CA ASP A 263 6.66 4.27 -3.94
C ASP A 263 7.99 4.00 -4.63
N LYS A 264 7.96 3.89 -5.96
CA LYS A 264 9.11 3.53 -6.79
C LYS A 264 10.26 4.53 -6.71
N ASP A 265 9.97 5.82 -6.65
CA ASP A 265 11.04 6.83 -6.66
C ASP A 265 11.69 6.94 -5.29
N GLY A 266 10.90 7.02 -4.21
CA GLY A 266 11.42 6.95 -2.84
C GLY A 266 12.20 5.65 -2.58
N GLN A 267 11.74 4.53 -3.12
CA GLN A 267 12.44 3.25 -3.04
C GLN A 267 13.82 3.28 -3.71
N LYS A 268 13.97 3.92 -4.88
CA LYS A 268 15.28 4.04 -5.55
C LYS A 268 16.27 4.84 -4.73
N ASP A 269 15.83 5.93 -4.11
CA ASP A 269 16.71 6.76 -3.29
C ASP A 269 17.10 6.05 -1.99
N ALA A 270 16.17 5.33 -1.38
CA ALA A 270 16.46 4.46 -0.24
C ALA A 270 17.43 3.32 -0.60
N LEU A 271 17.27 2.69 -1.79
CA LEU A 271 18.20 1.67 -2.28
C LEU A 271 19.61 2.22 -2.49
N LYS A 272 19.78 3.46 -2.97
CA LYS A 272 21.09 4.11 -3.07
C LYS A 272 21.73 4.31 -1.70
N ALA A 273 20.94 4.67 -0.68
CA ALA A 273 21.43 4.82 0.68
C ALA A 273 21.87 3.47 1.27
N VAL A 274 21.06 2.42 1.12
CA VAL A 274 21.42 1.05 1.55
C VAL A 274 22.65 0.55 0.79
N ARG A 275 22.78 0.84 -0.51
CA ARG A 275 23.97 0.51 -1.30
C ARG A 275 25.26 1.04 -0.67
N GLU A 276 25.28 2.29 -0.22
CA GLU A 276 26.47 2.86 0.41
C GLU A 276 26.78 2.21 1.76
N GLU A 277 25.75 1.82 2.51
CA GLU A 277 25.91 1.06 3.75
C GLU A 277 26.53 -0.31 3.48
N VAL A 278 25.93 -1.11 2.59
CA VAL A 278 26.38 -2.48 2.35
C VAL A 278 27.79 -2.51 1.77
N LYS A 279 28.19 -1.52 0.97
CA LYS A 279 29.57 -1.39 0.49
C LYS A 279 30.60 -1.23 1.61
N MET A 280 30.21 -0.70 2.77
CA MET A 280 31.12 -0.48 3.90
C MET A 280 31.18 -1.69 4.82
N TYR A 281 30.06 -2.37 5.03
CA TYR A 281 29.92 -3.36 6.12
C TYR A 281 29.61 -4.78 5.66
N TRP A 282 29.11 -4.97 4.44
CA TRP A 282 28.72 -6.28 3.93
C TRP A 282 29.94 -7.15 3.64
N GLN A 283 29.89 -8.39 4.11
CA GLN A 283 30.85 -9.43 3.76
C GLN A 283 30.18 -10.35 2.72
N PRO A 284 30.70 -10.42 1.48
CA PRO A 284 30.12 -11.25 0.43
C PRO A 284 29.96 -12.69 0.89
N VAL A 285 28.73 -13.20 0.80
CA VAL A 285 28.39 -14.57 1.18
C VAL A 285 28.63 -15.50 0.02
N LEU A 286 28.14 -15.14 -1.17
CA LEU A 286 28.37 -15.93 -2.36
C LEU A 286 29.74 -15.59 -2.96
N LYS A 287 30.41 -16.61 -3.48
CA LYS A 287 31.70 -16.45 -4.16
C LYS A 287 31.55 -16.89 -5.60
N GLU A 288 32.20 -16.18 -6.50
CA GLU A 288 32.39 -16.67 -7.87
C GLU A 288 33.13 -18.02 -7.78
N GLN A 289 32.56 -19.04 -8.41
CA GLN A 289 33.20 -20.35 -8.58
C GLN A 289 34.12 -20.35 -9.79
#